data_AF-A0A955PP73-F1
#
_entry.id   AF-A0A955PP73-F1
#
_cell.length_a   1.000
_cell.length_b   1.000
_cell.length_c   1.000
_cell.angle_alpha   90.00
_cell.angle_beta   90.00
_cell.angle_gamma   90.00
#
_symmetry.space_group_name_H-M   'P 1'
#
loop_
_entity.id
_entity.type
_entity.pdbx_description
1 polymer ?
#
loop_
_entity_poly.entity_id
_entity_poly.type
_entity_poly.pdbx_seq_one_letter_code
_entity_poly.pdbx_strand_id
1 'polypeptide(L)'
;EVCYQSQGYTLTGRSVKEVSPDCKATVLNLSDGSGQETLVNYWFYSQGRETPSYMWHQVHLVMNQVLFQSQPSVLVRFSTSVSNSDQEAAQKFMSEFIGDSASTIREVLQSAVESSTHRTAQADSN
;
A
#
# COMPACT_ATOMS: atom_id res chain seq x y z
N GLU A 1 -8.15 -8.91 0.47
CA GLU A 1 -8.79 -9.09 1.78
C GLU A 1 -7.80 -8.71 2.87
N VAL A 2 -8.08 -7.67 3.68
CA VAL A 2 -7.25 -7.36 4.87
C VAL A 2 -7.88 -8.08 6.06
N CYS A 3 -7.70 -9.39 6.07
CA CYS A 3 -8.01 -10.23 7.23
C CYS A 3 -6.80 -10.24 8.15
N TYR A 4 -6.83 -9.41 9.20
CA TYR A 4 -6.03 -9.69 10.40
C TYR A 4 -6.87 -10.57 11.35
N GLN A 5 -7.07 -11.81 10.91
CA GLN A 5 -7.32 -12.95 11.79
C GLN A 5 -6.22 -13.97 11.49
N SER A 6 -4.97 -13.65 11.81
CA SER A 6 -3.87 -14.60 11.70
C SER A 6 -3.13 -14.69 13.03
N GLN A 7 -3.37 -15.81 13.69
CA GLN A 7 -2.72 -16.36 14.88
C GLN A 7 -1.35 -15.72 15.18
N GLY A 8 -1.27 -14.95 16.26
CA GLY A 8 -0.02 -14.41 16.79
C GLY A 8 -0.03 -12.91 16.99
N TYR A 9 -0.54 -12.11 16.04
CA TYR A 9 -0.46 -10.65 16.11
C TYR A 9 -1.77 -9.97 16.55
N THR A 10 -1.65 -9.03 17.49
CA THR A 10 -2.69 -8.13 17.98
C THR A 10 -2.45 -6.73 17.42
N LEU A 11 -3.48 -6.11 16.86
CA LEU A 11 -3.43 -4.69 16.46
C LEU A 11 -3.44 -3.82 17.71
N THR A 12 -2.33 -3.14 18.00
CA THR A 12 -2.19 -2.24 19.15
C THR A 12 -2.47 -0.78 18.80
N GLY A 13 -2.37 -0.41 17.52
CA GLY A 13 -2.63 0.95 17.07
C GLY A 13 -2.90 1.04 15.58
N ARG A 14 -3.70 2.04 15.19
CA ARG A 14 -4.02 2.35 13.80
C ARG A 14 -4.09 3.85 13.61
N SER A 15 -3.43 4.36 12.57
CA SER A 15 -3.53 5.77 12.18
C SER A 15 -3.35 5.92 10.67
N VAL A 16 -3.56 7.14 10.16
CA VAL A 16 -3.18 7.51 8.80
C VAL A 16 -2.07 8.53 8.92
N LYS A 17 -0.99 8.32 8.18
CA LYS A 17 0.17 9.22 8.20
C LYS A 17 0.57 9.60 6.78
N GLU A 18 0.94 10.85 6.62
CA GLU A 18 1.66 11.33 5.44
C GLU A 18 3.11 10.86 5.58
N VAL A 19 3.52 9.94 4.71
CA VAL A 19 4.85 9.34 4.72
C VAL A 19 5.77 10.02 3.71
N SER A 20 5.20 10.64 2.68
CA SER A 20 5.86 11.61 1.79
C SER A 20 4.82 12.62 1.29
N PRO A 21 5.24 13.76 0.70
CA PRO A 21 4.30 14.80 0.22
C PRO A 21 3.18 14.27 -0.67
N ASP A 22 3.47 13.22 -1.44
CA ASP A 22 2.51 12.61 -2.37
C ASP A 22 1.98 11.26 -1.89
N CYS A 23 2.47 10.72 -0.76
CA CYS A 23 2.11 9.39 -0.28
C CYS A 23 1.50 9.44 1.12
N LYS A 24 0.24 9.00 1.22
CA LYS A 24 -0.44 8.75 2.49
C LYS A 24 -0.64 7.27 2.71
N ALA A 25 -0.26 6.79 3.88
CA ALA A 25 -0.36 5.39 4.25
C ALA A 25 -1.22 5.20 5.52
N THR A 26 -1.94 4.09 5.59
CA THR A 26 -2.46 3.58 6.86
C THR A 26 -1.32 2.92 7.61
N VAL A 27 -1.04 3.38 8.82
CA VAL A 27 -0.06 2.83 9.74
C VAL A 27 -0.78 1.89 10.70
N LEU A 28 -0.25 0.68 10.86
CA LEU A 28 -0.70 -0.31 11.83
C LEU A 28 0.46 -0.69 12.74
N ASN A 29 0.20 -0.73 14.05
CA ASN A 29 1.11 -1.30 15.04
C ASN A 29 0.60 -2.69 15.40
N LEU A 30 1.42 -3.71 15.19
CA LEU A 30 1.08 -5.10 15.46
C LEU A 30 2.02 -5.61 16.56
N SER A 31 1.49 -6.26 17.58
CA SER A 31 2.30 -6.93 18.62
C SER A 31 2.04 -8.41 18.60
N ASP A 32 3.08 -9.24 18.72
CA ASP A 32 2.93 -10.70 18.82
C ASP A 32 2.75 -11.20 20.27
N GLY A 33 2.64 -10.29 21.24
CA GLY A 33 2.56 -10.62 22.66
C GLY A 33 3.89 -11.01 23.32
N SER A 34 5.00 -11.07 22.57
CA SER A 34 6.35 -11.33 23.11
C SER A 34 7.08 -10.07 23.56
N GLY A 35 6.44 -8.90 23.43
CA GLY A 35 7.07 -7.59 23.62
C GLY A 35 7.73 -7.04 22.35
N GLN A 36 7.73 -7.79 21.25
CA GLN A 36 8.10 -7.29 19.93
C GLN A 36 6.89 -6.63 19.27
N GLU A 37 7.13 -5.48 18.64
CA GLU A 37 6.14 -4.81 17.81
C GLU A 37 6.60 -4.79 16.36
N THR A 38 5.65 -4.79 15.44
CA THR A 38 5.85 -4.65 14.00
C THR A 38 5.03 -3.47 13.54
N LEU A 39 5.72 -2.51 12.95
CA LEU A 39 5.10 -1.35 12.34
C LEU A 39 4.85 -1.66 10.87
N VAL A 40 3.63 -1.44 10.39
CA VAL A 40 3.21 -1.74 9.02
C VAL A 40 2.56 -0.52 8.38
N ASN A 41 3.06 -0.09 7.22
CA ASN A 41 2.48 0.99 6.44
C ASN A 41 1.87 0.42 5.14
N TYR A 42 0.60 0.73 4.93
CA TYR A 42 -0.17 0.36 3.74
C TYR A 42 -0.57 1.58 2.93
N TRP A 43 -0.33 1.51 1.62
CA TRP A 43 -0.97 2.40 0.65
C TRP A 43 -1.51 1.56 -0.50
N PHE A 44 -2.63 2.00 -1.05
CA PHE A 44 -3.36 1.32 -2.09
C PHE A 44 -3.27 2.13 -3.37
N TYR A 45 -2.92 1.47 -4.48
CA TYR A 45 -2.73 2.12 -5.78
C TYR A 45 -3.71 1.56 -6.82
N SER A 46 -4.33 2.45 -7.60
CA SER A 46 -5.16 2.15 -8.76
C SER A 46 -5.09 3.30 -9.78
N GLN A 47 -4.54 3.05 -10.98
CA GLN A 47 -4.45 4.02 -12.09
C GLN A 47 -4.02 5.45 -11.67
N GLY A 48 -2.83 5.58 -11.08
CA GLY A 48 -2.30 6.88 -10.67
C GLY A 48 -3.03 7.51 -9.48
N ARG A 49 -4.03 6.82 -8.90
CA ARG A 49 -4.69 7.24 -7.66
C ARG A 49 -4.16 6.40 -6.51
N GLU A 50 -3.74 7.10 -5.48
CA GLU A 50 -3.27 6.52 -4.23
C GLU A 50 -4.27 6.83 -3.12
N THR A 51 -4.47 5.88 -2.22
CA THR A 51 -5.27 6.13 -1.03
C THR A 51 -4.74 5.34 0.15
N PRO A 52 -4.75 5.92 1.37
CA PRO A 52 -4.48 5.15 2.59
C PRO A 52 -5.69 4.27 2.95
N SER A 53 -6.88 4.51 2.39
CA SER A 53 -8.11 3.85 2.81
C SER A 53 -8.46 2.68 1.90
N TYR A 54 -8.48 1.48 2.49
CA TYR A 54 -8.97 0.28 1.81
C TYR A 54 -10.39 0.44 1.28
N MET A 55 -11.28 1.09 2.03
CA MET A 55 -12.66 1.30 1.60
C MET A 55 -12.73 2.17 0.35
N TRP A 56 -12.02 3.30 0.33
CA TRP A 56 -11.97 4.17 -0.84
C TRP A 56 -11.34 3.48 -2.04
N HIS A 57 -10.33 2.65 -1.80
CA HIS A 57 -9.74 1.82 -2.84
C HIS A 57 -10.78 0.85 -3.44
N GLN A 58 -11.55 0.14 -2.61
CA GLN A 58 -12.63 -0.73 -3.10
C GLN A 58 -13.68 0.04 -3.91
N VAL A 59 -14.07 1.24 -3.46
CA VAL A 59 -14.99 2.11 -4.23
C VAL A 59 -14.40 2.46 -5.60
N HIS A 60 -13.11 2.83 -5.67
CA HIS A 60 -12.45 3.09 -6.95
C HIS A 60 -12.46 1.86 -7.87
N LEU A 61 -12.19 0.66 -7.35
CA LEU A 61 -12.22 -0.56 -8.16
C LEU A 61 -13.62 -0.83 -8.72
N VAL A 62 -14.66 -0.69 -7.90
CA VAL A 62 -16.04 -0.89 -8.35
C VAL A 62 -16.43 0.13 -9.42
N MET A 63 -16.11 1.41 -9.20
CA MET A 63 -16.40 2.45 -10.20
C MET A 63 -15.67 2.18 -11.52
N ASN A 64 -14.41 1.78 -11.48
CA ASN A 64 -13.63 1.48 -12.67
C ASN A 64 -14.18 0.26 -13.42
N GLN A 65 -14.64 -0.77 -12.69
CA GLN A 65 -15.31 -1.94 -13.27
C GLN A 65 -16.62 -1.55 -13.97
N VAL A 66 -17.44 -0.69 -13.36
CA VAL A 66 -18.69 -0.17 -13.96
C VAL A 66 -18.40 0.62 -15.24
N LEU A 67 -17.27 1.33 -15.28
CA LEU A 67 -16.80 2.06 -16.45
C LEU A 67 -16.08 1.18 -17.49
N PHE A 68 -16.10 -0.16 -17.31
CA PHE A 68 -15.41 -1.14 -18.17
C PHE A 68 -13.91 -0.87 -18.34
N GLN A 69 -13.28 -0.28 -17.34
CA GLN A 69 -11.85 -0.07 -17.35
C GLN A 69 -11.19 -1.31 -16.72
N SER A 70 -10.49 -2.11 -17.52
CA SER A 70 -9.61 -3.17 -17.01
C SER A 70 -8.39 -2.51 -16.35
N GLN A 71 -8.15 -2.78 -15.06
CA GLN A 71 -7.11 -2.07 -14.32
C GLN A 71 -6.28 -2.92 -13.36
N PRO A 72 -4.97 -2.69 -13.31
CA PRO A 72 -4.13 -3.21 -12.24
C PRO A 72 -4.41 -2.47 -10.93
N SER A 73 -4.60 -3.25 -9.88
CA SER A 73 -4.84 -2.79 -8.52
C SER A 73 -3.80 -3.44 -7.62
N VAL A 74 -3.11 -2.63 -6.83
CA VAL A 74 -2.00 -3.11 -6.00
C VAL A 74 -2.13 -2.59 -4.57
N LEU A 75 -1.97 -3.51 -3.62
CA LEU A 75 -1.69 -3.21 -2.23
C LEU A 75 -0.19 -3.28 -2.02
N VAL A 76 0.40 -2.18 -1.59
CA VAL A 76 1.82 -2.15 -1.24
C VAL A 76 1.95 -2.05 0.27
N ARG A 77 2.80 -2.92 0.83
CA ARG A 77 3.02 -3.07 2.26
C ARG A 77 4.49 -2.87 2.58
N PHE A 78 4.77 -1.92 3.47
CA PHE A 78 6.06 -1.80 4.12
C PHE A 78 5.92 -2.26 5.56
N SER A 79 6.89 -3.02 6.05
CA SER A 79 6.88 -3.45 7.45
C SER A 79 8.28 -3.49 8.02
N THR A 80 8.41 -3.10 9.27
CA THR A 80 9.64 -3.22 10.04
C THR A 80 9.35 -3.70 11.45
N SER A 81 10.30 -4.43 12.04
CA SER A 81 10.25 -4.78 13.46
C SER A 81 10.74 -3.59 14.29
N VAL A 82 10.09 -3.36 15.42
CA VAL A 82 10.45 -2.33 16.40
C VAL A 82 11.20 -3.00 17.54
N SER A 83 12.52 -2.85 17.56
CA SER A 83 13.37 -3.28 18.67
C SER A 83 13.47 -2.19 19.73
N ASN A 84 13.55 -2.56 21.02
CA ASN A 84 13.78 -1.63 22.14
C ASN A 84 12.71 -0.55 22.34
N SER A 85 11.48 -0.78 21.85
CA SER A 85 10.35 0.14 21.99
C SER A 85 10.55 1.53 21.36
N ASP A 86 11.56 1.71 20.49
CA ASP A 86 11.76 2.97 19.76
C ASP A 86 10.91 3.01 18.49
N GLN A 87 9.61 3.13 18.70
CA GLN A 87 8.62 3.20 17.63
C GLN A 87 8.79 4.47 16.78
N GLU A 88 9.27 5.56 17.38
CA GLU A 88 9.48 6.81 16.68
C GLU A 88 10.62 6.70 15.66
N ALA A 89 11.77 6.14 16.06
CA ALA A 89 12.88 5.89 15.14
C ALA A 89 12.49 4.92 14.02
N ALA A 90 11.79 3.83 14.35
CA ALA A 90 11.30 2.87 13.35
C ALA A 90 10.33 3.52 12.35
N GLN A 91 9.44 4.38 12.85
CA GLN A 91 8.51 5.14 12.01
C GLN A 91 9.24 6.16 11.14
N LYS A 92 10.24 6.86 11.68
CA LYS A 92 11.05 7.83 10.93
C LYS A 92 11.80 7.15 9.79
N PHE A 93 12.53 6.06 10.10
CA PHE A 93 13.24 5.26 9.10
C PHE A 93 12.29 4.79 8.00
N MET A 94 11.11 4.28 8.37
CA MET A 94 10.15 3.80 7.37
C MET A 94 9.56 4.92 6.53
N SER A 95 9.30 6.10 7.13
CA SER A 95 8.85 7.27 6.39
C SER A 95 9.92 7.75 5.39
N GLU A 96 11.20 7.77 5.79
CA GLU A 96 12.33 8.10 4.90
C GLU A 96 12.45 7.07 3.77
N PHE A 97 12.47 5.78 4.08
CA PHE A 97 12.54 4.70 3.10
C PHE A 97 11.38 4.74 2.09
N ILE A 98 10.16 4.98 2.56
CA ILE A 98 8.99 5.11 1.69
C ILE A 98 9.12 6.38 0.84
N GLY A 99 9.55 7.50 1.43
CA GLY A 99 9.80 8.75 0.70
C GLY A 99 10.75 8.55 -0.48
N ASP A 100 11.88 7.87 -0.24
CA ASP A 100 12.90 7.59 -1.25
C ASP A 100 12.43 6.58 -2.30
N SER A 101 11.61 5.61 -1.90
CA SER A 101 11.17 4.50 -2.77
C SER A 101 9.88 4.79 -3.53
N ALA A 102 9.04 5.73 -3.06
CA ALA A 102 7.68 5.92 -3.55
C ALA A 102 7.65 6.32 -5.03
N SER A 103 8.53 7.22 -5.46
CA SER A 103 8.64 7.63 -6.88
C SER A 103 8.98 6.43 -7.77
N THR A 104 10.00 5.67 -7.41
CA THR A 104 10.43 4.47 -8.14
C THR A 104 9.30 3.44 -8.23
N ILE A 105 8.59 3.19 -7.12
CA ILE A 105 7.46 2.25 -7.10
C ILE A 105 6.33 2.75 -8.02
N ARG A 106 6.02 4.03 -8.02
CA ARG A 106 5.00 4.61 -8.91
C ARG A 106 5.36 4.43 -10.37
N GLU A 107 6.60 4.71 -10.75
CA GLU A 107 7.07 4.56 -12.13
C GLU A 107 6.96 3.09 -12.60
N VAL A 108 7.34 2.15 -11.74
CA VAL A 108 7.19 0.71 -12.02
C VAL A 108 5.72 0.33 -12.15
N LEU A 109 4.85 0.83 -11.26
CA LEU A 109 3.41 0.54 -11.31
C LEU A 109 2.75 1.15 -12.54
N GLN A 110 3.14 2.37 -12.93
CA GLN A 110 2.64 3.05 -14.14
C GLN A 110 3.07 2.33 -15.41
N SER A 111 4.35 2.01 -15.55
CA SER A 111 4.88 1.30 -16.73
C SER A 111 4.28 -0.11 -16.89
N ALA A 112 3.96 -0.79 -15.79
CA ALA A 112 3.23 -2.06 -15.81
C ALA A 112 1.81 -1.89 -16.39
N VAL A 113 1.12 -0.79 -16.08
CA VAL A 113 -0.20 -0.46 -16.64
C VAL A 113 -0.10 -0.22 -18.15
N GLU A 114 0.85 0.60 -18.59
CA GLU A 114 1.03 0.93 -20.01
C GLU A 114 1.36 -0.32 -20.85
N SER A 115 2.24 -1.18 -20.32
CA SER A 115 2.62 -2.44 -20.96
C SER A 115 1.45 -3.42 -21.10
N SER A 116 0.51 -3.42 -20.15
CA SER A 116 -0.70 -4.27 -20.21
C SER A 116 -1.72 -3.76 -21.24
N THR A 117 -1.78 -2.45 -21.47
CA THR A 117 -2.70 -1.82 -22.43
C THR A 117 -2.27 -2.08 -23.88
N HIS A 118 -0.96 -2.08 -24.16
CA HIS A 118 -0.42 -2.38 -25.49
C HIS A 118 -0.67 -3.82 -25.96
N ARG A 119 -0.70 -4.80 -25.04
CA ARG A 119 -0.99 -6.20 -25.41
C ARG A 119 -2.43 -6.42 -25.85
N THR A 120 -3.39 -5.69 -25.26
CA THR A 120 -4.80 -5.81 -25.62
C THR A 120 -5.09 -5.21 -26.99
N ALA A 121 -4.52 -4.03 -27.29
CA ALA A 121 -4.71 -3.38 -28.59
C ALA A 121 -4.16 -4.22 -29.77
N GLN A 122 -3.11 -5.00 -29.55
CA GLN A 122 -2.51 -5.86 -30.57
C GLN A 122 -3.30 -7.17 -30.79
N ALA A 123 -4.10 -7.60 -29.81
CA ALA A 123 -4.97 -8.77 -29.94
C ALA A 123 -6.25 -8.49 -30.74
N ASP A 124 -6.76 -7.25 -30.70
CA ASP A 124 -7.97 -6.83 -31.43
C ASP A 124 -7.70 -6.45 -32.91
N SER A 125 -6.44 -6.57 -33.36
CA SER A 125 -6.00 -6.18 -34.71
C SER A 125 -5.79 -7.36 -35.67
N ASN A 126 -6.09 -8.60 -35.25
CA ASN A 126 -6.00 -9.84 -36.04
C ASN A 126 -7.37 -10.52 -36.13
#